data_AF-A0A7G2LYD1-F1
#
_entry.id   AF-A0A7G2LYD1-F1
#
_cell.length_a   1.000
_cell.length_b   1.000
_cell.length_c   1.000
_cell.angle_alpha   90.00
_cell.angle_beta   90.00
_cell.angle_gamma   90.00
#
_symmetry.space_group_name_H-M   'P 1'
#
loop_
_entity.id
_entity.type
_entity.pdbx_description
1 polymer ?
#
loop_
_entity_poly.entity_id
_entity_poly.type
_entity_poly.pdbx_seq_one_letter_code
_entity_poly.pdbx_strand_id
1 'polypeptide(L)'
;EIVRRYMCAMVNEAAKVLEEGIAKRPLDIDMTLLFGYGFPRYWGGPMKWADIQGLPNVLAAIEGFAEQDPWFWKPAPLLAELVKTNRTFDDLNKEAAK
;
A
#
# COMPACT_ATOMS: atom_id res chain seq x y z
N GLU A 1 -2.24 16.44 -7.70
CA GLU A 1 -2.86 16.16 -6.38
C GLU A 1 -3.81 14.96 -6.41
N ILE A 2 -4.88 14.99 -7.24
CA ILE A 2 -5.94 13.95 -7.28
C ILE A 2 -5.39 12.52 -7.37
N VAL A 3 -4.52 12.25 -8.35
CA VAL A 3 -3.94 10.91 -8.56
C VAL A 3 -3.17 10.42 -7.33
N ARG A 4 -2.38 11.30 -6.69
CA ARG A 4 -1.58 10.92 -5.52
C ARG A 4 -2.48 10.58 -4.33
N ARG A 5 -3.51 11.38 -4.05
CA ARG A 5 -4.51 11.07 -3.02
C ARG A 5 -5.15 9.70 -3.31
N TYR A 6 -5.67 9.49 -4.51
CA TYR A 6 -6.32 8.23 -4.86
C TYR A 6 -5.42 7.00 -4.67
N MET A 7 -4.17 7.09 -5.15
CA MET A 7 -3.19 6.01 -5.01
C MET A 7 -2.79 5.77 -3.56
N CYS A 8 -2.56 6.83 -2.78
CA CYS A 8 -2.27 6.69 -1.34
C CYS A 8 -3.43 6.05 -0.57
N ALA A 9 -4.68 6.41 -0.87
CA ALA A 9 -5.86 5.79 -0.25
C ALA A 9 -5.95 4.30 -0.59
N MET A 10 -5.72 3.94 -1.86
CA MET A 10 -5.72 2.55 -2.31
C MET A 10 -4.62 1.72 -1.62
N VAL A 11 -3.41 2.25 -1.51
CA VAL A 11 -2.30 1.59 -0.80
C VAL A 11 -2.60 1.45 0.68
N ASN A 12 -3.15 2.50 1.31
CA ASN A 12 -3.50 2.47 2.73
C ASN A 12 -4.52 1.36 3.02
N GLU A 13 -5.54 1.25 2.18
CA GLU A 13 -6.56 0.22 2.36
C GLU A 13 -6.03 -1.19 2.04
N ALA A 14 -5.22 -1.33 0.99
CA ALA A 14 -4.57 -2.59 0.67
C ALA A 14 -3.64 -3.08 1.80
N ALA A 15 -2.96 -2.18 2.50
CA ALA A 15 -2.15 -2.52 3.66
C ALA A 15 -3.00 -3.02 4.84
N LYS A 16 -4.20 -2.46 5.06
CA LYS A 16 -5.15 -2.98 6.08
C LYS A 16 -5.70 -4.36 5.71
N VAL A 17 -6.11 -4.54 4.45
CA VAL A 17 -6.57 -5.85 3.93
C VAL A 17 -5.52 -6.95 4.14
N LEU A 18 -4.24 -6.59 3.99
CA LEU A 18 -3.14 -7.51 4.24
C LEU A 18 -2.94 -7.79 5.74
N GLU A 19 -3.01 -6.76 6.59
CA GLU A 19 -2.91 -6.90 8.05
C GLU A 19 -4.06 -7.75 8.64
N GLU A 20 -5.27 -7.58 8.12
CA GLU A 20 -6.46 -8.35 8.50
C GLU A 20 -6.40 -9.81 8.02
N GLY A 21 -5.40 -10.17 7.20
CA GLY A 21 -5.23 -11.52 6.66
C GLY A 21 -6.24 -11.90 5.58
N ILE A 22 -6.95 -10.93 5.00
CA ILE A 22 -7.88 -11.14 3.87
C ILE A 22 -7.08 -11.55 2.63
N ALA A 23 -5.97 -10.86 2.37
CA ALA A 23 -4.96 -11.27 1.40
C ALA A 23 -3.79 -11.94 2.14
N LYS A 24 -3.16 -12.95 1.52
CA LYS A 24 -2.00 -13.63 2.12
C LYS A 24 -0.69 -12.92 1.82
N ARG A 25 -0.60 -12.27 0.64
CA ARG A 25 0.62 -11.61 0.15
C ARG A 25 0.25 -10.29 -0.52
N PRO A 26 1.12 -9.27 -0.48
CA PRO A 26 0.94 -8.05 -1.28
C PRO A 26 0.71 -8.35 -2.77
N LEU A 27 1.39 -9.37 -3.30
CA LEU A 27 1.22 -9.82 -4.69
C LEU A 27 -0.22 -10.24 -5.01
N ASP A 28 -0.94 -10.85 -4.07
CA ASP A 28 -2.32 -11.29 -4.31
C ASP A 28 -3.25 -10.08 -4.54
N ILE A 29 -2.98 -8.97 -3.84
CA ILE A 29 -3.71 -7.71 -4.01
C ILE A 29 -3.37 -7.08 -5.35
N ASP A 30 -2.07 -7.00 -5.69
CA ASP A 30 -1.62 -6.44 -6.97
C ASP A 30 -2.23 -7.20 -8.15
N MET A 31 -2.23 -8.54 -8.12
CA MET A 31 -2.83 -9.37 -9.16
C MET A 31 -4.34 -9.16 -9.26
N THR A 32 -5.03 -9.05 -8.13
CA THR A 32 -6.47 -8.78 -8.10
C THR A 32 -6.80 -7.43 -8.74
N LEU A 33 -6.02 -6.39 -8.49
CA LEU A 33 -6.28 -5.07 -9.07
C LEU A 33 -5.84 -4.95 -10.53
N LEU A 34 -4.77 -5.63 -10.93
CA LEU A 34 -4.37 -5.74 -12.33
C LEU A 34 -5.43 -6.45 -13.19
N PHE A 35 -5.91 -7.62 -12.73
CA PHE A 35 -6.78 -8.48 -13.54
C PHE A 35 -8.28 -8.24 -13.30
N GLY A 36 -8.66 -7.77 -12.12
CA GLY A 36 -10.06 -7.51 -11.77
C GLY A 36 -10.52 -6.08 -12.04
N TYR A 37 -9.63 -5.10 -11.86
CA TYR A 37 -9.99 -3.67 -11.89
C TYR A 37 -9.25 -2.87 -12.97
N GLY A 38 -8.42 -3.54 -13.79
CA GLY A 38 -7.72 -2.91 -14.90
C GLY A 38 -6.63 -1.92 -14.46
N PHE A 39 -6.01 -2.14 -13.29
CA PHE A 39 -4.92 -1.29 -12.81
C PHE A 39 -3.78 -1.23 -13.84
N PRO A 40 -3.11 -0.07 -14.05
CA PRO A 40 -2.10 0.08 -15.09
C PRO A 40 -0.92 -0.90 -14.92
N ARG A 41 -0.74 -1.81 -15.89
CA ARG A 41 0.26 -2.89 -15.83
C ARG A 41 1.70 -2.41 -15.67
N TYR A 42 2.04 -1.25 -16.23
CA TYR A 42 3.41 -0.70 -16.14
C TYR A 42 3.79 -0.25 -14.73
N TRP A 43 2.82 -0.14 -13.82
CA TRP A 43 3.08 0.09 -12.39
C TRP A 43 3.12 -1.21 -11.56
N GLY A 44 2.81 -2.37 -12.14
CA GLY A 44 2.78 -3.67 -11.47
C GLY A 44 1.57 -3.89 -10.54
N GLY A 45 1.07 -2.86 -9.88
CA GLY A 45 -0.02 -2.90 -8.91
C GLY A 45 0.17 -1.81 -7.86
N PRO A 46 -0.81 -1.49 -7.00
CA PRO A 46 -0.63 -0.44 -6.00
C PRO A 46 0.44 -0.75 -4.95
N MET A 47 0.62 -2.02 -4.54
CA MET A 47 1.64 -2.39 -3.56
C MET A 47 3.02 -2.22 -4.19
N LYS A 48 3.21 -2.71 -5.42
CA LYS A 48 4.45 -2.45 -6.18
C LYS A 48 4.69 -0.97 -6.46
N TRP A 49 3.64 -0.22 -6.79
CA TRP A 49 3.73 1.22 -6.99
C TRP A 49 4.20 1.92 -5.71
N ALA A 50 3.68 1.54 -4.54
CA ALA A 50 4.09 2.11 -3.25
C ALA A 50 5.58 1.87 -2.97
N ASP A 51 6.08 0.67 -3.25
CA ASP A 51 7.50 0.35 -3.13
C ASP A 51 8.36 1.20 -4.08
N ILE A 52 7.90 1.45 -5.31
CA ILE A 52 8.59 2.32 -6.28
C ILE A 52 8.61 3.78 -5.79
N GLN A 53 7.52 4.28 -5.19
CA GLN A 53 7.48 5.64 -4.63
C GLN A 53 8.30 5.78 -3.34
N GLY A 54 8.58 4.66 -2.67
CA GLY A 54 9.15 4.60 -1.32
C GLY A 54 8.06 4.74 -0.25
N LEU A 55 7.93 3.72 0.62
CA LEU A 55 6.93 3.70 1.69
C LEU A 55 6.98 4.91 2.63
N PRO A 56 8.15 5.49 3.00
CA PRO A 56 8.19 6.70 3.81
C PRO A 56 7.47 7.89 3.15
N ASN A 57 7.58 8.02 1.82
CA ASN A 57 6.92 9.10 1.07
C ASN A 57 5.41 8.90 0.97
N VAL A 58 4.96 7.64 0.93
CA VAL A 58 3.54 7.28 0.92
C VAL A 58 2.94 7.53 2.29
N LEU A 59 3.59 7.08 3.37
CA LEU A 59 3.15 7.30 4.74
C LEU A 59 3.05 8.80 5.06
N ALA A 60 4.10 9.57 4.76
CA ALA A 60 4.09 11.02 5.00
C ALA A 60 2.97 11.74 4.22
N ALA A 61 2.64 11.28 3.02
CA ALA A 61 1.51 11.84 2.27
C ALA A 61 0.16 11.50 2.93
N ILE A 62 -0.02 10.26 3.40
CA ILE A 62 -1.23 9.84 4.13
C ILE A 62 -1.39 10.65 5.42
N GLU A 63 -0.31 10.81 6.19
CA GLU A 63 -0.29 11.62 7.41
C GLU A 63 -0.65 13.09 7.12
N GLY A 64 -0.11 13.67 6.05
CA GLY A 64 -0.49 15.01 5.62
C GLY A 64 -1.97 15.12 5.20
N PHE A 65 -2.55 14.08 4.59
CA PHE A 65 -3.99 14.06 4.30
C PHE A 65 -4.85 13.86 5.56
N ALA A 66 -4.32 13.18 6.58
CA ALA A 66 -4.98 12.97 7.87
C ALA A 66 -5.17 14.25 8.68
N GLU A 67 -4.44 15.34 8.39
CA GLU A 67 -4.72 16.65 8.97
C GLU A 67 -6.12 17.17 8.62
N GLN A 68 -6.67 16.78 7.46
CA GLN A 68 -7.97 17.23 6.98
C GLN A 68 -9.11 16.27 7.35
N ASP A 69 -8.84 14.97 7.26
CA ASP A 69 -9.78 13.92 7.67
C ASP A 69 -9.01 12.79 8.37
N PRO A 70 -8.84 12.90 9.70
CA PRO A 70 -8.07 11.93 10.48
C PRO A 70 -8.70 10.54 10.51
N TRP A 71 -10.01 10.44 10.26
CA TRP A 71 -10.72 9.17 10.31
C TRP A 71 -10.48 8.38 9.02
N PHE A 72 -10.70 8.99 7.86
CA PHE A 72 -10.51 8.33 6.57
C PHE A 72 -9.03 8.02 6.30
N TRP A 73 -8.14 8.99 6.59
CA TRP A 73 -6.71 8.88 6.29
C TRP A 73 -5.89 8.26 7.43
N LYS A 74 -6.52 7.61 8.41
CA LYS A 74 -5.78 6.87 9.43
C LYS A 74 -4.79 5.90 8.77
N PRO A 75 -3.47 6.03 9.00
CA PRO A 75 -2.49 5.14 8.39
C PRO A 75 -2.69 3.69 8.83
N ALA A 76 -2.53 2.77 7.89
CA ALA A 76 -2.50 1.35 8.17
C ALA A 76 -1.31 1.04 9.11
N PRO A 77 -1.52 0.33 10.24
CA PRO A 77 -0.42 0.03 11.16
C PRO A 77 0.70 -0.76 10.48
N LEU A 78 0.38 -1.71 9.60
CA LEU A 78 1.37 -2.43 8.78
C LEU A 78 2.26 -1.48 7.97
N LEU A 79 1.70 -0.45 7.33
CA LEU A 79 2.48 0.51 6.55
C LEU A 79 3.46 1.29 7.45
N ALA A 80 3.00 1.72 8.63
CA ALA A 80 3.85 2.41 9.60
C ALA A 80 4.96 1.48 10.14
N GLU A 81 4.65 0.20 10.37
CA GLU A 81 5.63 -0.81 10.81
C GLU A 81 6.72 -1.05 9.75
N LEU A 82 6.34 -1.22 8.48
CA LEU A 82 7.28 -1.41 7.39
C LEU A 82 8.23 -0.22 7.25
N VAL A 83 7.71 1.00 7.33
CA VAL A 83 8.55 2.21 7.33
C VAL A 83 9.49 2.23 8.53
N LYS A 84 8.99 1.93 9.74
CA LYS A 84 9.79 1.91 10.97
C LYS A 84 10.92 0.88 10.94
N THR A 85 10.68 -0.27 10.31
CA THR A 85 11.64 -1.38 10.20
C THR A 85 12.50 -1.32 8.95
N ASN A 86 12.32 -0.29 8.11
CA ASN A 86 12.99 -0.13 6.82
C ASN A 86 12.79 -1.35 5.89
N ARG A 87 11.56 -1.84 5.85
CA ARG A 87 11.10 -2.96 5.02
C ARG A 87 10.11 -2.46 3.97
N THR A 88 9.86 -3.29 2.96
CA THR A 88 8.98 -3.02 1.82
C THR A 88 7.89 -4.07 1.69
N PHE A 89 6.89 -3.84 0.84
CA PHE A 89 5.91 -4.88 0.51
C PHE A 89 6.58 -6.05 -0.25
N ASP A 90 7.57 -5.77 -1.08
CA ASP A 90 8.38 -6.80 -1.75
C ASP A 90 9.09 -7.74 -0.76
N ASP A 91 9.51 -7.25 0.41
CA ASP A 91 10.10 -8.11 1.45
C ASP A 91 9.08 -9.11 2.03
N LEU A 92 7.82 -8.68 2.21
CA LEU A 92 6.74 -9.58 2.64
C LEU A 92 6.43 -10.64 1.58
N ASN A 93 6.50 -10.28 0.29
CA ASN A 93 6.35 -11.26 -0.79
C ASN A 93 7.44 -12.34 -0.73
N LYS A 94 8.70 -11.96 -0.46
CA LYS A 94 9.83 -12.89 -0.35
C LYS A 94 9.71 -13.81 0.87
N GLU A 95 9.18 -13.31 1.98
CA GLU A 95 8.97 -14.12 3.19
C GLU A 95 7.88 -15.15 2.99
N ALA A 96 6.75 -14.76 2.39
CA ALA A 96 5.65 -15.67 2.16
C ALA A 96 5.95 -16.76 1.10
N ALA A 97 7.03 -16.60 0.33
CA ALA A 97 7.51 -17.58 -0.65
C ALA A 97 8.44 -18.65 -0.05
N LYS A 98 8.90 -18.47 1.20
CA LYS A 98 9.65 -19.47 1.96
C LYS A 98 8.70 -20.43 2.66
#